data_AF-A0A222E0S6-F1
#
_entry.id   AF-A0A222E0S6-F1
#
_cell.length_a   1.000
_cell.length_b   1.000
_cell.length_c   1.000
_cell.angle_alpha   90.00
_cell.angle_beta   90.00
_cell.angle_gamma   90.00
#
_symmetry.space_group_name_H-M   'P 1'
#
loop_
_entity.id
_entity.type
_entity.pdbx_description
1 polymer ?
#
loop_
_entity_poly.entity_id
_entity_poly.type
_entity_poly.pdbx_seq_one_letter_code
_entity_poly.pdbx_strand_id
1 'polypeptide(L)'
;MTGLLAPNSGPSQNDLAAWREDARHGEGSPWLKAAQADALARYALKYGEGVHMMEAIAPRFREPPRDVSWEILGDDPEGDNWDDHQNPQQAYRLFQKKLHWAQRDGAVLHYKIWLKKAGH
;
A
#
# COMPACT_ATOMS: atom_id res chain seq x y z
N MET A 1 -5.40 -21.82 34.43
CA MET A 1 -5.34 -22.01 32.97
C MET A 1 -5.40 -20.64 32.34
N THR A 2 -4.25 -20.05 32.04
CA THR A 2 -4.19 -18.66 31.60
C THR A 2 -3.14 -18.54 30.50
N GLY A 3 -3.58 -18.11 29.33
CA GLY A 3 -2.73 -17.81 28.18
C GLY A 3 -3.54 -17.03 27.15
N LEU A 4 -3.61 -15.72 27.36
CA LEU A 4 -4.29 -14.73 26.53
C LEU A 4 -3.92 -14.91 25.05
N LEU A 5 -4.94 -15.00 24.18
CA LEU A 5 -4.77 -14.73 22.75
C LEU A 5 -5.04 -13.24 22.48
N ALA A 6 -3.99 -12.59 21.96
CA ALA A 6 -3.92 -11.32 21.20
C ALA A 6 -3.67 -10.00 22.00
N PRO A 7 -2.94 -9.02 21.40
CA PRO A 7 -3.29 -8.47 20.09
C PRO A 7 -2.23 -8.65 19.00
N ASN A 8 -2.71 -8.66 17.75
CA ASN A 8 -1.94 -8.27 16.58
C ASN A 8 -1.35 -6.87 16.81
N SER A 9 -0.18 -6.77 17.40
CA SER A 9 0.56 -5.51 17.42
C SER A 9 0.91 -5.18 15.97
N GLY A 10 0.42 -4.05 15.48
CA GLY A 10 0.79 -3.54 14.16
C GLY A 10 2.32 -3.39 14.00
N PRO A 11 2.79 -3.00 12.81
CA PRO A 11 4.22 -2.88 12.57
C PRO A 11 4.89 -1.93 13.56
N SER A 12 6.10 -2.26 13.99
CA SER A 12 6.88 -1.38 14.86
C SER A 12 7.40 -0.17 14.07
N GLN A 13 7.87 0.88 14.76
CA GLN A 13 8.51 2.00 14.08
C GLN A 13 9.77 1.58 13.31
N ASN A 14 10.52 0.60 13.82
CA ASN A 14 11.72 0.10 13.14
C ASN A 14 11.36 -0.63 11.85
N ASP A 15 10.28 -1.41 11.86
CA ASP A 15 9.76 -2.06 10.65
C ASP A 15 9.36 -1.01 9.61
N LEU A 16 8.61 0.02 10.02
CA LEU A 16 8.17 1.10 9.14
C LEU A 16 9.34 1.90 8.56
N ALA A 17 10.37 2.16 9.36
CA ALA A 17 11.58 2.82 8.88
C ALA A 17 12.30 1.97 7.85
N ALA A 18 12.53 0.68 8.13
CA ALA A 18 13.18 -0.24 7.19
C ALA A 18 12.39 -0.37 5.88
N TRP A 19 11.08 -0.62 5.96
CA TRP A 19 10.26 -0.75 4.76
C TRP A 19 10.16 0.54 3.95
N ARG A 20 10.23 1.70 4.59
CA ARG A 20 10.29 2.99 3.89
C ARG A 20 11.60 3.13 3.12
N GLU A 21 12.71 2.75 3.73
CA GLU A 21 14.02 2.76 3.05
C GLU A 21 14.00 1.84 1.82
N ASP A 22 13.46 0.61 1.96
CA ASP A 22 13.30 -0.33 0.85
C ASP A 22 12.37 0.25 -0.23
N ALA A 23 11.22 0.83 0.15
CA ALA A 23 10.24 1.36 -0.78
C ALA A 23 10.72 2.55 -1.63
N ARG A 24 11.84 3.19 -1.26
CA ARG A 24 12.44 4.27 -2.06
C ARG A 24 13.38 3.77 -3.15
N HIS A 25 13.71 2.48 -3.15
CA HIS A 25 14.79 1.91 -3.96
C HIS A 25 14.40 0.54 -4.55
N GLY A 26 15.22 0.08 -5.51
CA GLY A 26 15.22 -1.31 -5.98
C GLY A 26 13.84 -1.88 -6.28
N GLU A 27 13.49 -2.95 -5.58
CA GLU A 27 12.27 -3.72 -5.82
C GLU A 27 11.04 -3.23 -5.05
N GLY A 28 11.10 -2.12 -4.32
CA GLY A 28 9.99 -1.63 -3.48
C GLY A 28 9.92 -2.28 -2.10
N SER A 29 8.87 -1.99 -1.32
CA SER A 29 8.66 -2.57 0.01
C SER A 29 8.63 -4.10 -0.03
N PRO A 30 8.74 -4.82 1.11
CA PRO A 30 8.28 -6.21 1.16
C PRO A 30 6.79 -6.35 0.80
N TRP A 31 6.31 -7.57 0.58
CA TRP A 31 4.87 -7.85 0.42
C TRP A 31 4.14 -7.70 1.75
N LEU A 32 3.25 -6.72 1.83
CA LEU A 32 2.55 -6.29 3.04
C LEU A 32 1.06 -6.64 2.99
N LYS A 33 0.46 -6.96 4.14
CA LYS A 33 -1.01 -6.98 4.25
C LYS A 33 -1.57 -5.57 4.15
N ALA A 34 -2.85 -5.43 3.80
CA ALA A 34 -3.52 -4.12 3.67
C ALA A 34 -3.24 -3.15 4.84
N ALA A 35 -3.36 -3.62 6.09
CA ALA A 35 -3.13 -2.79 7.28
C ALA A 35 -1.67 -2.34 7.44
N GLN A 36 -0.71 -3.18 7.04
CA GLN A 36 0.71 -2.85 7.07
C GLN A 36 1.07 -1.86 5.95
N ALA A 37 0.48 -2.05 4.77
CA ALA A 37 0.64 -1.13 3.65
C ALA A 37 0.05 0.26 3.96
N ASP A 38 -1.15 0.34 4.59
CA ASP A 38 -1.70 1.61 5.11
C ASP A 38 -0.78 2.27 6.13
N ALA A 39 -0.25 1.48 7.08
CA ALA A 39 0.66 2.00 8.09
C ALA A 39 1.94 2.59 7.47
N LEU A 40 2.52 1.91 6.47
CA LEU A 40 3.71 2.38 5.75
C LEU A 40 3.42 3.65 4.94
N ALA A 41 2.34 3.66 4.16
CA ALA A 41 1.95 4.82 3.36
C ALA A 41 1.67 6.05 4.25
N ARG A 42 0.99 5.86 5.39
CA ARG A 42 0.77 6.94 6.37
C ARG A 42 2.06 7.41 7.03
N TYR A 43 2.99 6.50 7.31
CA TYR A 43 4.28 6.82 7.88
C TYR A 43 5.13 7.68 6.93
N ALA A 44 5.12 7.36 5.63
CA ALA A 44 5.84 8.09 4.58
C ALA A 44 5.43 9.56 4.46
N LEU A 45 4.15 9.89 4.71
CA LEU A 45 3.65 11.27 4.69
C LEU A 45 4.41 12.21 5.62
N LYS A 46 4.92 11.71 6.76
CA LYS A 46 5.73 12.50 7.71
C LYS A 46 7.02 13.01 7.09
N TYR A 47 7.47 12.40 5.99
CA TYR A 47 8.70 12.71 5.28
C TYR A 47 8.43 13.40 3.93
N GLY A 48 7.18 13.79 3.65
CA GLY A 48 6.80 14.39 2.37
C GLY A 48 6.84 13.41 1.20
N GLU A 49 6.68 12.11 1.49
CA GLU A 49 6.70 11.04 0.50
C GLU A 49 5.29 10.47 0.31
N GLY A 50 4.92 10.25 -0.96
CA GLY A 50 3.67 9.60 -1.36
C GLY A 50 3.95 8.25 -2.00
N VAL A 51 2.91 7.41 -2.09
CA VAL A 51 2.97 6.17 -2.86
C VAL A 51 3.15 6.53 -4.34
N HIS A 52 4.21 6.02 -4.97
CA HIS A 52 4.58 6.20 -6.38
C HIS A 52 4.51 4.90 -7.23
N MET A 53 4.36 3.74 -6.61
CA MET A 53 3.78 2.59 -7.31
C MET A 53 3.18 1.62 -6.28
N MET A 54 2.26 0.76 -6.73
CA MET A 54 1.85 -0.41 -5.97
C MET A 54 1.56 -1.57 -6.90
N GLU A 55 2.00 -2.73 -6.46
CA GLU A 55 1.55 -4.02 -6.97
C GLU A 55 0.68 -4.69 -5.91
N ALA A 56 -0.35 -5.42 -6.32
CA ALA A 56 -1.11 -6.30 -5.44
C ALA A 56 -1.17 -7.72 -5.99
N ILE A 57 -1.09 -8.70 -5.10
CA ILE A 57 -1.20 -10.12 -5.43
C ILE A 57 -2.17 -10.81 -4.47
N ALA A 58 -2.94 -11.77 -5.00
CA ALA A 58 -3.70 -12.69 -4.17
C ALA A 58 -2.78 -13.84 -3.71
N PRO A 59 -2.52 -14.01 -2.39
CA PRO A 59 -1.69 -15.10 -1.89
C PRO A 59 -2.36 -16.48 -2.02
N ARG A 60 -3.64 -16.51 -2.39
CA ARG A 60 -4.42 -17.72 -2.67
C ARG A 60 -5.38 -17.44 -3.83
N PHE A 61 -5.46 -18.35 -4.79
CA PHE A 61 -6.45 -18.29 -5.87
C PHE A 61 -7.87 -18.33 -5.29
N ARG A 62 -8.69 -17.36 -5.66
CA ARG A 62 -10.15 -17.39 -5.48
C ARG A 62 -10.78 -17.27 -6.88
N GLU A 63 -11.48 -18.30 -7.32
CA GLU A 63 -12.35 -18.19 -8.49
C GLU A 63 -13.66 -17.46 -8.11
N PRO A 64 -14.22 -16.60 -8.99
CA PRO A 64 -13.63 -16.01 -10.19
C PRO A 64 -12.84 -14.72 -9.87
N PRO A 65 -11.81 -14.36 -10.67
CA PRO A 65 -11.09 -13.11 -10.52
C PRO A 65 -12.02 -11.94 -10.86
N ARG A 66 -12.52 -11.25 -9.84
CA ARG A 66 -13.24 -9.99 -10.03
C ARG A 66 -12.22 -8.87 -10.12
N ASP A 67 -11.96 -8.47 -11.36
CA ASP A 67 -11.26 -7.26 -11.79
C ASP A 67 -9.78 -7.10 -11.46
N VAL A 68 -9.03 -6.70 -12.50
CA VAL A 68 -7.59 -6.38 -12.51
C VAL A 68 -7.32 -4.98 -11.92
N SER A 69 -8.37 -4.20 -11.67
CA SER A 69 -8.33 -2.78 -11.26
C SER A 69 -7.75 -2.56 -9.86
N TRP A 70 -7.53 -3.63 -9.09
CA TRP A 70 -6.94 -3.59 -7.74
C TRP A 70 -5.41 -3.75 -7.74
N GLU A 71 -4.87 -4.30 -8.82
CA GLU A 71 -3.54 -4.90 -8.82
C GLU A 71 -2.42 -3.92 -9.13
N ILE A 72 -2.74 -2.82 -9.83
CA ILE A 72 -1.76 -1.82 -10.24
C ILE A 72 -2.26 -0.41 -9.95
N LEU A 73 -1.43 0.32 -9.22
CA LEU A 73 -1.47 1.76 -9.13
C LEU A 73 -0.75 2.32 -10.36
N GLY A 74 -1.49 2.88 -11.33
CA GLY A 74 -0.98 3.34 -12.64
C GLY A 74 -1.93 3.18 -13.82
N ASP A 75 -3.02 2.41 -13.66
CA ASP A 75 -4.11 2.26 -14.65
C ASP A 75 -5.35 3.08 -14.23
N ASP A 76 -5.12 4.29 -13.72
CA ASP A 76 -6.19 5.22 -13.36
C ASP A 76 -6.48 6.17 -14.54
N PRO A 77 -7.70 6.73 -14.66
CA PRO A 77 -8.03 7.70 -15.71
C PRO A 77 -7.03 8.86 -15.77
N GLU A 78 -6.90 9.49 -16.94
CA GLU A 78 -6.06 10.67 -17.14
C GLU A 78 -6.39 11.76 -16.10
N GLY A 79 -5.38 12.25 -15.36
CA GLY A 79 -5.55 13.18 -14.23
C GLY A 79 -5.68 12.51 -12.84
N ASP A 80 -5.97 11.20 -12.78
CA ASP A 80 -5.89 10.39 -11.57
C ASP A 80 -4.57 9.59 -11.49
N ASN A 81 -3.74 9.70 -12.52
CA ASN A 81 -2.52 8.93 -12.68
C ASN A 81 -1.30 9.53 -11.96
N TRP A 82 -0.27 8.71 -11.85
CA TRP A 82 0.75 8.76 -10.81
C TRP A 82 1.76 9.89 -10.98
N ASP A 83 1.96 10.32 -12.22
CA ASP A 83 2.80 11.47 -12.57
C ASP A 83 2.11 12.82 -12.28
N ASP A 84 0.78 12.84 -12.11
CA ASP A 84 0.02 14.07 -11.87
C ASP A 84 0.02 14.47 -10.37
N HIS A 85 0.32 13.52 -9.49
CA HIS A 85 0.25 13.71 -8.05
C HIS A 85 1.61 14.10 -7.44
N GLN A 86 1.99 15.36 -7.62
CA GLN A 86 3.08 15.95 -6.82
C GLN A 86 2.72 16.12 -5.33
N ASN A 87 1.49 15.74 -4.93
CA ASN A 87 0.99 15.86 -3.56
C ASN A 87 0.89 14.48 -2.86
N PRO A 88 1.78 14.18 -1.89
CA PRO A 88 1.78 12.94 -1.12
C PRO A 88 0.43 12.59 -0.48
N GLN A 89 -0.31 13.60 -0.02
CA GLN A 89 -1.58 13.40 0.66
C GLN A 89 -2.67 12.90 -0.28
N GLN A 90 -2.65 13.35 -1.54
CA GLN A 90 -3.60 12.88 -2.56
C GLN A 90 -3.26 11.44 -2.98
N ALA A 91 -1.97 11.13 -3.20
CA ALA A 91 -1.51 9.76 -3.45
C ALA A 91 -1.95 8.80 -2.33
N TYR A 92 -1.85 9.22 -1.06
CA TYR A 92 -2.34 8.42 0.07
C TYR A 92 -3.86 8.19 0.04
N ARG A 93 -4.67 9.20 -0.32
CA ARG A 93 -6.13 9.04 -0.44
C ARG A 93 -6.51 8.05 -1.54
N LEU A 94 -5.84 8.13 -2.69
CA LEU A 94 -6.05 7.18 -3.78
C LEU A 94 -5.68 5.76 -3.35
N PHE A 95 -4.52 5.61 -2.72
CA PHE A 95 -4.08 4.34 -2.15
C PHE A 95 -5.13 3.75 -1.17
N GLN A 96 -5.64 4.55 -0.23
CA GLN A 96 -6.68 4.11 0.71
C GLN A 96 -7.98 3.70 0.01
N LYS A 97 -8.38 4.43 -1.03
CA LYS A 97 -9.56 4.12 -1.84
C LYS A 97 -9.42 2.74 -2.50
N LYS A 98 -8.25 2.42 -3.07
CA LYS A 98 -8.00 1.10 -3.68
C LYS A 98 -7.96 -0.03 -2.65
N LEU A 99 -7.33 0.18 -1.49
CA LEU A 99 -7.39 -0.79 -0.39
C LEU A 99 -8.83 -1.06 0.05
N HIS A 100 -9.64 0.00 0.16
CA HIS A 100 -11.05 -0.14 0.55
C HIS A 100 -11.86 -0.89 -0.49
N TRP A 101 -11.62 -0.66 -1.78
CA TRP A 101 -12.30 -1.39 -2.84
C TRP A 101 -11.98 -2.89 -2.80
N ALA A 102 -10.71 -3.26 -2.68
CA ALA A 102 -10.30 -4.66 -2.53
C ALA A 102 -10.97 -5.33 -1.31
N GLN A 103 -11.02 -4.62 -0.17
CA GLN A 103 -11.70 -5.11 1.04
C GLN A 103 -13.21 -5.28 0.86
N ARG A 104 -13.87 -4.28 0.25
CA ARG A 104 -15.31 -4.31 -0.04
C ARG A 104 -15.66 -5.51 -0.91
N ASP A 105 -14.80 -5.83 -1.87
CA ASP A 105 -15.02 -6.91 -2.82
C ASP A 105 -14.55 -8.28 -2.27
N GLY A 106 -14.11 -8.31 -1.00
CA GLY A 106 -13.72 -9.52 -0.28
C GLY A 106 -12.38 -10.11 -0.75
N ALA A 107 -11.58 -9.32 -1.47
CA ALA A 107 -10.25 -9.69 -1.90
C ALA A 107 -9.28 -9.70 -0.72
N VAL A 108 -8.49 -10.76 -0.63
CA VAL A 108 -7.38 -10.86 0.33
C VAL A 108 -6.12 -10.71 -0.49
N LEU A 109 -5.50 -9.53 -0.43
CA LEU A 109 -4.32 -9.20 -1.22
C LEU A 109 -3.14 -8.86 -0.31
N HIS A 110 -1.94 -9.13 -0.81
CA HIS A 110 -0.69 -8.54 -0.34
C HIS A 110 -0.24 -7.46 -1.32
N TYR A 111 0.43 -6.45 -0.80
CA TYR A 111 0.77 -5.23 -1.52
C TYR A 111 2.27 -4.97 -1.43
N LYS A 112 2.86 -4.60 -2.56
CA LYS A 112 4.21 -4.04 -2.62
C LYS A 112 4.06 -2.57 -2.96
N ILE A 113 4.76 -1.67 -2.26
CA ILE A 113 4.64 -0.23 -2.51
C ILE A 113 6.00 0.41 -2.75
N TRP A 114 6.02 1.39 -3.64
CA TRP A 114 7.16 2.28 -3.88
C TRP A 114 6.78 3.69 -3.44
N LEU A 115 7.74 4.42 -2.90
CA LEU A 115 7.56 5.76 -2.36
C LEU A 115 8.43 6.76 -3.12
N LYS A 116 7.89 7.96 -3.39
CA LYS A 116 8.63 9.08 -3.99
C LYS A 116 8.33 10.38 -3.23
N LYS A 117 9.30 11.28 -3.19
CA LYS A 117 9.10 12.64 -2.67
C LYS A 117 8.21 13.45 -3.62
N ALA A 118 7.45 14.38 -3.04
CA ALA A 118 6.76 15.43 -3.78
C ALA A 118 7.71 16.20 -4.72
N GLY A 119 7.24 16.54 -5.94
CA GLY A 119 7.89 17.51 -6.82
C GLY A 119 9.18 17.06 -7.51
N HIS A 120 9.42 15.74 -7.64
CA HIS A 120 10.56 15.15 -8.34
C HIS A 120 10.13 14.30 -9.52
#